data_AF-A0A1G9JIH1-F1
#
_entry.id   AF-A0A1G9JIH1-F1
#
_cell.length_a   1.000
_cell.length_b   1.000
_cell.length_c   1.000
_cell.angle_alpha   90.00
_cell.angle_beta   90.00
_cell.angle_gamma   90.00
#
_symmetry.space_group_name_H-M   'P 1'
#
loop_
_entity.id
_entity.type
_entity.pdbx_description
1 polymer ?
#
loop_
_entity_poly.entity_id
_entity_poly.type
_entity_poly.pdbx_seq_one_letter_code
_entity_poly.pdbx_strand_id
1 'polypeptide(L)' 'MYTKITNSGGRRYLQLVEGYRTDEGKVRHKVVANLGRIDDLTADKLDPLINGL' A
#
# COMPACT_ATOMS: atom_id res chain seq x y z
N MET A 1 8.68 -1.07 -6.01
CA MET A 1 7.41 -0.93 -5.27
C MET A 1 6.53 -2.14 -5.55
N TYR A 2 5.64 -2.50 -4.63
CA TYR A 2 4.66 -3.58 -4.82
C TYR A 2 3.43 -3.35 -3.93
N THR A 3 2.31 -3.97 -4.27
CA THR A 3 1.12 -3.96 -3.42
C THR A 3 1.14 -5.12 -2.43
N LYS A 4 0.76 -4.86 -1.18
CA LYS A 4 0.67 -5.86 -0.11
C LYS A 4 -0.75 -5.87 0.48
N ILE A 5 -1.28 -7.06 0.75
CA ILE A 5 -2.50 -7.22 1.53
C ILE A 5 -2.14 -7.43 2.99
N THR A 6 -2.78 -6.69 3.90
CA THR A 6 -2.61 -6.86 5.36
C THR A 6 -3.94 -7.11 6.05
N ASN A 7 -3.90 -7.86 7.15
CA ASN A 7 -5.06 -8.17 7.97
C ASN A 7 -5.01 -7.35 9.26
N SER A 8 -6.11 -6.69 9.62
CA SER A 8 -6.26 -5.97 10.89
C SER A 8 -7.72 -5.94 11.31
N GLY A 9 -8.01 -6.38 12.54
CA GLY A 9 -9.37 -6.38 13.11
C GLY A 9 -10.39 -7.14 12.26
N GLY A 10 -10.01 -8.28 11.68
CA GLY A 10 -10.88 -9.08 10.79
C GLY A 10 -11.09 -8.50 9.38
N ARG A 11 -10.45 -7.38 9.06
CA ARG A 11 -10.56 -6.71 7.75
C ARG A 11 -9.25 -6.84 6.97
N ARG A 12 -9.35 -6.74 5.64
CA ARG A 12 -8.21 -6.79 4.72
C ARG A 12 -7.99 -5.44 4.05
N TYR A 13 -6.74 -4.99 4.01
CA TYR A 13 -6.36 -3.69 3.47
C TYR A 13 -5.33 -3.85 2.36
N LEU A 14 -5.42 -2.99 1.34
CA LEU A 14 -4.42 -2.90 0.27
C LEU A 14 -3.43 -1.78 0.60
N GLN A 15 -2.14 -2.09 0.59
CA GLN A 15 -1.06 -1.14 0.86
C GLN A 15 -0.09 -1.07 -0.31
N LEU A 16 0.40 0.13 -0.61
CA LEU A 16 1.56 0.33 -1.48
C LEU A 16 2.82 0.32 -0.63
N VAL A 17 3.79 -0.49 -1.01
CA VAL A 17 5.04 -0.69 -0.27
C VAL A 17 6.21 -0.41 -1.21
N GLU A 18 7.19 0.35 -0.72
CA GLU A 18 8.48 0.49 -1.38
C GLU A 18 9.58 -0.24 -0.60
N GLY A 19 10.55 -0.77 -1.34
CA GLY A 19 11.81 -1.21 -0.77
C GLY A 19 12.80 -0.06 -0.80
N TYR A 20 13.53 0.13 0.29
CA TYR A 20 14.62 1.12 0.39
C TYR A 20 15.83 0.48 1.08
N ARG A 21 17.00 1.09 0.91
CA ARG A 21 18.20 0.71 1.66
C ARG A 21 18.44 1.71 2.77
N THR A 22 18.74 1.22 3.97
CA THR A 22 19.20 2.07 5.07
C THR A 22 20.64 2.52 4.82
N ASP A 23 21.12 3.47 5.62
CA ASP A 23 22.52 3.92 5.55
C ASP A 23 23.51 2.78 5.84
N GLU A 24 23.13 1.80 6.66
CA GLU A 24 23.88 0.56 6.89
C GLU A 24 23.86 -0.44 5.70
N GLY A 25 23.25 -0.08 4.57
CA GLY A 25 23.12 -0.93 3.37
C GLY A 25 22.06 -2.03 3.46
N LYS A 26 21.31 -2.14 4.57
CA LYS A 26 20.27 -3.17 4.75
C LYS A 26 19.02 -2.84 3.93
N VAL A 27 18.46 -3.84 3.24
CA VAL A 27 17.17 -3.70 2.55
C VAL A 27 16.04 -3.72 3.56
N ARG A 28 15.15 -2.73 3.47
CA ARG A 28 13.95 -2.59 4.29
C ARG A 28 12.75 -2.26 3.42
N HIS A 29 11.56 -2.40 3.98
CA HIS A 29 10.30 -2.06 3.34
C HIS A 29 9.59 -0.98 4.14
N LYS A 30 8.99 -0.01 3.45
CA LYS A 30 8.16 1.04 4.04
C LYS A 30 6.81 1.07 3.35
N VAL A 31 5.74 1.18 4.15
CA VAL A 31 4.40 1.46 3.63
C VAL A 31 4.37 2.91 3.16
N VAL A 32 4.11 3.11 1.88
CA VAL A 32 4.02 4.44 1.24
C VAL A 32 2.60 4.97 1.31
N ALA A 33 1.61 4.09 1.10
CA ALA A 33 0.20 4.44 1.20
C ALA A 33 -0.64 3.25 1.67
N ASN A 34 -1.73 3.53 2.37
CA ASN A 34 -2.81 2.58 2.60
C ASN A 34 -3.96 2.97 1.67
N LEU A 35 -4.28 2.11 0.70
CA LEU A 35 -5.30 2.38 -0.31
C LEU A 35 -6.72 2.08 0.22
N GLY A 36 -6.83 1.57 1.45
CA GLY A 36 -8.11 1.28 2.08
C GLY A 36 -8.43 -0.20 2.11
N ARG A 37 -9.69 -0.51 2.44
CA ARG A 37 -10.16 -1.87 2.58
C ARG A 37 -10.44 -2.52 1.24
N ILE A 38 -10.05 -3.78 1.08
CA ILE A 38 -10.23 -4.52 -0.18
C ILE A 38 -11.70 -4.67 -0.56
N ASP A 39 -12.57 -4.85 0.41
CA ASP A 39 -14.01 -5.02 0.19
C ASP A 39 -14.74 -3.70 -0.12
N ASP A 40 -14.07 -2.56 0.05
CA ASP A 40 -14.60 -1.22 -0.21
C ASP A 40 -13.86 -0.50 -1.36
N LEU A 41 -12.90 -1.19 -1.98
CA LEU A 41 -12.08 -0.67 -3.07
C LEU A 41 -12.81 -0.85 -4.41
N THR A 42 -13.22 0.28 -4.97
CA THR A 42 -13.95 0.38 -6.24
C THR A 42 -13.20 1.30 -7.20
N ALA A 43 -13.48 1.20 -8.52
CA ALA A 43 -12.76 1.97 -9.54
C ALA A 43 -12.86 3.49 -9.31
N ASP A 44 -14.04 4.00 -8.96
CA ASP A 44 -14.31 5.39 -8.61
C ASP A 44 -13.46 5.92 -7.42
N LYS A 45 -13.04 5.04 -6.50
CA LYS A 45 -12.15 5.40 -5.39
C LYS A 45 -10.67 5.29 -5.74
N LEU A 46 -10.33 4.38 -6.66
CA LEU A 46 -8.96 4.14 -7.10
C LEU A 46 -8.51 5.14 -8.16
N ASP A 47 -9.37 5.48 -9.11
CA ASP A 47 -9.03 6.35 -10.24
C ASP A 47 -8.49 7.71 -9.80
N PRO A 48 -9.07 8.41 -8.81
CA PRO A 48 -8.49 9.67 -8.32
C PRO A 48 -7.11 9.49 -7.66
N LEU A 49 -6.87 8.36 -6.99
CA LEU A 49 -5.59 8.05 -6.35
C LEU A 49 -4.50 7.72 -7.39
N ILE A 50 -4.87 7.05 -8.47
CA ILE A 50 -3.96 6.69 -9.57
C ILE A 50 -3.65 7.92 -10.41
N ASN A 51 -4.67 8.72 -10.77
CA ASN A 51 -4.51 9.89 -11.63
C ASN A 51 -3.80 11.07 -10.92
N GLY A 52 -3.65 11.02 -9.60
CA GLY A 52 -2.92 12.01 -8.81
C GLY A 52 -1.43 11.69 -8.59
N LEU A 53 -0.94 10.55 -9.08
CA LEU A 53 0.47 10.14 -9.05
C LEU A 53 1.20 10.61 -10.32
#